data_AF-A0A524MB93-F1
#
_entry.id   AF-A0A524MB93-F1
#
_cell.length_a   1.000
_cell.length_b   1.000
_cell.length_c   1.000
_cell.angle_alpha   90.00
_cell.angle_beta   90.00
_cell.angle_gamma   90.00
#
_symmetry.space_group_name_H-M   'P 1'
#
loop_
_entity.id
_entity.type
_entity.pdbx_description
1 polymer ?
#
loop_
_entity_poly.entity_id
_entity_poly.type
_entity_poly.pdbx_seq_one_letter_code
_entity_poly.pdbx_strand_id
1 'polypeptide(L)' 'THAAPTHAPDSVPRIAWGKYRNVAGRIVLPLNVQVHHALVDGIHVGRFYAHVEEILSHAEQWLGETDAPTIERA' A
#
# COMPACT_ATOMS: atom_id res chain seq x y z
N THR A 1 -14.40 3.27 -9.00
CA THR A 1 -14.06 3.48 -7.57
C THR A 1 -15.31 3.97 -6.86
N HIS A 2 -15.89 3.18 -5.94
CA HIS A 2 -16.98 3.67 -5.10
C HIS A 2 -16.38 4.47 -3.93
N ALA A 3 -16.86 5.68 -3.70
CA ALA A 3 -16.53 6.45 -2.51
C ALA A 3 -17.24 5.82 -1.31
N ALA A 4 -16.48 5.33 -0.33
CA ALA A 4 -17.04 4.92 0.95
C ALA A 4 -17.54 6.18 1.69
N PRO A 5 -18.72 6.15 2.31
CA PRO A 5 -19.24 7.30 3.04
C PRO A 5 -18.34 7.61 4.23
N THR A 6 -17.70 8.79 4.25
CA THR A 6 -16.94 9.29 5.40
C THR A 6 -17.92 9.95 6.37
N HIS A 7 -18.41 9.22 7.38
CA HIS A 7 -19.16 9.83 8.48
C HIS A 7 -18.20 10.42 9.51
N ALA A 8 -18.53 11.58 10.09
CA ALA A 8 -17.70 12.23 11.10
C ALA A 8 -17.95 11.70 12.53
N PRO A 9 -16.91 11.63 13.40
CA PRO A 9 -15.50 11.84 13.09
C PRO A 9 -14.82 10.49 12.81
N ASP A 10 -14.40 10.29 11.58
CA ASP A 10 -13.68 9.10 11.16
C ASP A 10 -12.17 9.38 11.14
N SER A 11 -11.46 8.71 12.05
CA SER A 11 -10.02 8.84 12.27
C SER A 11 -9.24 7.61 11.76
N VAL A 12 -9.91 6.67 11.09
CA VAL A 12 -9.28 5.41 10.67
C VAL A 12 -8.57 5.64 9.32
N PRO A 13 -7.24 5.47 9.24
CA PRO A 13 -6.53 5.55 7.97
C PRO A 13 -6.98 4.42 7.04
N ARG A 14 -7.35 4.75 5.81
CA ARG A 14 -7.68 3.76 4.77
C ARG A 14 -6.55 3.65 3.77
N ILE A 15 -6.14 2.43 3.51
CA ILE A 15 -5.07 2.11 2.57
C ILE A 15 -5.66 1.18 1.51
N ALA A 16 -5.45 1.51 0.25
CA ALA A 16 -5.87 0.70 -0.89
C ALA A 16 -4.76 0.64 -1.93
N TRP A 17 -4.60 -0.52 -2.58
CA TRP A 17 -3.66 -0.66 -3.69
C TRP A 17 -4.34 -1.32 -4.89
N GLY A 18 -3.82 -1.00 -6.07
CA GLY A 18 -4.24 -1.63 -7.32
C GLY A 18 -3.35 -2.80 -7.72
N LYS A 19 -3.64 -3.38 -8.88
CA LYS A 19 -2.80 -4.43 -9.48
C LYS A 19 -1.39 -3.91 -9.72
N TYR A 20 -0.39 -4.67 -9.27
CA TYR A 20 1.00 -4.37 -9.55
C TYR A 20 1.32 -4.61 -11.04
N ARG A 21 2.38 -3.97 -11.52
CA ARG A 21 2.81 -4.07 -12.92
C ARG A 21 4.32 -4.08 -13.01
N ASN A 22 4.87 -4.84 -13.94
CA ASN A 22 6.29 -4.78 -14.26
C ASN A 22 6.53 -3.67 -15.29
N VAL A 23 7.38 -2.71 -14.95
CA VAL A 23 7.78 -1.60 -15.81
C VAL A 23 9.30 -1.61 -15.87
N ALA A 24 9.84 -1.95 -17.04
CA ALA A 24 11.29 -2.01 -17.28
C ALA A 24 12.06 -2.84 -16.22
N GLY A 25 11.52 -4.00 -15.84
CA GLY A 25 12.14 -4.88 -14.84
C GLY A 25 11.86 -4.50 -13.38
N ARG A 26 11.13 -3.40 -13.12
CA ARG A 26 10.73 -2.99 -11.77
C ARG A 26 9.27 -3.30 -11.52
N ILE A 27 8.95 -3.85 -10.34
CA ILE A 27 7.56 -4.00 -9.91
C ILE A 27 7.07 -2.66 -9.36
N VAL A 28 5.98 -2.15 -9.92
CA VAL A 28 5.34 -0.91 -9.51
C VAL A 28 3.97 -1.22 -8.92
N LEU A 29 3.73 -0.77 -7.69
CA LEU A 29 2.48 -0.91 -6.96
C LEU A 29 1.78 0.45 -6.84
N PRO A 30 0.60 0.65 -7.45
CA PRO A 30 -0.18 1.86 -7.20
C PRO A 30 -0.80 1.80 -5.80
N LEU A 31 -0.43 2.75 -4.93
CA LEU A 31 -0.83 2.81 -3.52
C LEU A 31 -1.55 4.13 -3.19
N ASN A 32 -2.73 4.03 -2.58
CA ASN A 32 -3.56 5.14 -2.12
C ASN A 32 -3.70 5.10 -0.60
N VAL A 33 -3.57 6.28 0.02
CA VAL A 33 -3.76 6.46 1.46
C VAL A 33 -4.74 7.60 1.68
N GLN A 34 -5.78 7.36 2.48
CA GLN A 34 -6.73 8.36 2.93
C GLN A 34 -6.60 8.53 4.43
N VAL A 35 -6.38 9.77 4.85
CA VAL A 35 -6.18 10.14 6.25
C VAL A 35 -6.92 11.44 6.55
N HIS A 36 -7.30 11.61 7.82
CA HIS A 36 -7.91 12.84 8.28
C HIS A 36 -6.84 13.92 8.52
N HIS A 37 -6.90 15.05 7.82
CA HIS A 37 -5.87 16.09 7.87
C HIS A 37 -5.66 16.72 9.24
N ALA A 38 -6.70 16.75 10.09
CA ALA A 38 -6.53 17.22 11.48
C ALA A 38 -5.61 16.33 12.34
N LEU A 39 -5.33 15.09 11.89
CA LEU A 39 -4.48 14.12 12.59
C LEU A 39 -3.16 13.85 11.87
N VAL A 40 -3.12 14.03 10.55
CA VAL A 40 -2.00 13.62 9.70
C VAL A 40 -1.69 14.70 8.66
N ASP A 41 -0.44 15.15 8.62
CA ASP A 41 0.08 16.07 7.60
C ASP A 41 0.82 15.35 6.46
N GLY A 42 1.28 16.11 5.48
CA GLY A 42 2.02 15.57 4.32
C GLY A 42 3.35 14.91 4.67
N ILE A 43 4.00 15.27 5.78
CA ILE A 43 5.28 14.68 6.19
C ILE A 43 5.06 13.23 6.63
N HIS A 44 4.00 12.98 7.40
CA HIS A 44 3.64 11.62 7.82
C HIS A 44 3.32 10.73 6.63
N VAL A 45 2.53 11.24 5.68
CA VAL A 45 2.18 10.50 4.45
C VAL A 45 3.43 10.23 3.60
N GLY A 46 4.32 11.21 3.44
CA GLY A 46 5.59 11.03 2.72
C GLY A 46 6.49 9.98 3.37
N ARG A 47 6.63 10.01 4.70
CA ARG A 47 7.38 9.00 5.46
C ARG A 47 6.76 7.61 5.32
N PHE A 48 5.43 7.51 5.37
CA PHE A 48 4.72 6.25 5.16
C PHE A 48 5.06 5.65 3.79
N TYR A 49 4.99 6.44 2.70
CA TYR A 49 5.34 5.95 1.36
C TYR A 49 6.78 5.46 1.27
N ALA A 50 7.74 6.21 1.84
CA ALA A 50 9.14 5.80 1.85
C ALA A 50 9.38 4.48 2.60
N HIS A 51 8.72 4.29 3.76
CA HIS A 51 8.84 3.04 4.53
C HIS A 51 8.21 1.85 3.79
N VAL A 52 7.07 2.06 3.14
CA VAL A 52 6.44 0.99 2.35
C VAL A 52 7.32 0.60 1.17
N GLU A 53 7.92 1.56 0.48
CA GLU A 53 8.87 1.27 -0.62
C GLU A 53 10.10 0.49 -0.14
N GLU A 54 10.66 0.86 1.00
CA GLU A 54 11.80 0.16 1.61
C GLU A 54 11.43 -1.29 1.98
N ILE A 55 10.30 -1.49 2.65
CA ILE A 55 9.84 -2.84 3.04
C ILE A 55 9.58 -3.70 1.80
N LEU A 56 8.94 -3.15 0.77
CA LEU A 56 8.60 -3.91 -0.44
C LEU A 56 9.80 -4.19 -1.34
N SER A 57 10.84 -3.36 -1.29
CA SER A 57 12.10 -3.64 -2.01
C SER A 57 12.94 -4.73 -1.34
N HIS A 58 12.68 -5.03 -0.07
CA HIS A 58 13.34 -6.06 0.74
C HIS A 58 12.33 -7.05 1.34
N ALA A 59 11.26 -7.33 0.59
CA ALA A 59 10.10 -8.09 1.09
C ALA A 59 10.46 -9.50 1.54
N GLU A 60 11.52 -10.10 0.99
CA GLU A 60 12.05 -11.41 1.37
C GLU A 60 12.47 -11.49 2.84
N GLN A 61 12.80 -10.36 3.47
CA GLN A 61 13.15 -10.31 4.90
C GLN A 61 11.91 -10.45 5.80
N TRP A 62 10.73 -10.19 5.24
CA TRP A 62 9.43 -10.18 5.93
C TRP A 62 8.57 -11.39 5.57
N LEU A 63 8.84 -12.01 4.43
CA LEU A 63 8.21 -13.25 4.00
C LEU A 63 9.01 -14.41 4.59
N GLY A 64 8.44 -15.14 5.55
CA GLY A 64 9.02 -16.39 6.04
C GLY A 64 9.18 -17.44 4.92
N GLU A 65 9.72 -18.62 5.24
CA GLU A 65 9.81 -19.73 4.28
C GLU A 65 8.45 -19.94 3.60
N THR A 66 8.39 -19.66 2.30
CA THR A 66 7.13 -19.63 1.55
C THR A 66 7.00 -20.94 0.77
N ASP A 67 6.12 -21.81 1.24
CA ASP A 67 5.62 -22.94 0.44
C ASP A 67 4.58 -22.37 -0.56
N ALA A 68 5.08 -21.79 -1.66
CA ALA A 68 4.26 -20.95 -2.53
C ALA A 68 3.24 -21.79 -3.33
N PRO A 69 1.91 -21.54 -3.22
CA PRO A 69 0.97 -22.10 -4.16
C PRO A 69 1.15 -21.43 -5.52
N THR A 70 1.36 -22.24 -6.57
CA THR A 70 1.32 -21.82 -7.97
C THR A 70 -0.06 -21.23 -8.28
N ILE A 71 -0.20 -19.91 -8.25
CA ILE A 71 -1.40 -19.25 -8.76
C ILE A 71 -1.37 -19.35 -10.29
N GLU A 72 -2.07 -20.36 -10.80
CA GLU A 72 -2.31 -20.57 -12.22
C GLU A 72 -3.09 -19.36 -12.79
N ARG A 73 -2.59 -18.80 -13.88
CA ARG A 73 -3.13 -17.59 -14.49
C ARG A 73 -4.45 -17.90 -15.20
N ALA A 74 -5.56 -17.35 -14.70
CA ALA A 74 -6.80 -17.20 -15.45
C ALA A 74 -6.73 -16.00 -16.41
#